data_AF-A0A9D8FUQ7-F1
#
_entry.id   AF-A0A9D8FUQ7-F1
#
_cell.length_a   1.000
_cell.length_b   1.000
_cell.length_c   1.000
_cell.angle_alpha   90.00
_cell.angle_beta   90.00
_cell.angle_gamma   90.00
#
_symmetry.space_group_name_H-M   'P 1'
#
loop_
_entity.id
_entity.type
_entity.pdbx_description
1 polymer ?
#
loop_
_entity_poly.entity_id
_entity_poly.type
_entity_poly.pdbx_seq_one_letter_code
_entity_poly.pdbx_strand_id
1 'polypeptide(L)'
;MSHKVEMLNLLVQAGQMLSEQVSSQEVLRSNLGRAWVQQVGSALAAIGMERESALWQDARRLEVTLTSEEELSIYLMSMRAILLGMLHRAEAETVPTVHPG
;
A
#
# COMPACT_ATOMS: atom_id res chain seq x y z
N MET A 1 16.93 -4.94 -9.67
CA MET A 1 15.63 -4.34 -9.30
C MET A 1 15.94 -3.04 -8.56
N SER A 2 15.15 -1.98 -8.70
CA SER A 2 15.43 -0.74 -7.96
C SER A 2 15.02 -0.88 -6.49
N HIS A 3 15.73 -0.24 -5.57
CA HIS A 3 15.40 -0.23 -4.14
C HIS A 3 13.95 0.21 -3.87
N LYS A 4 13.43 1.14 -4.69
CA LYS A 4 12.04 1.60 -4.67
C LYS A 4 11.06 0.45 -4.95
N VAL A 5 11.31 -0.33 -6.01
CA VAL A 5 10.46 -1.47 -6.40
C VAL A 5 10.49 -2.57 -5.32
N GLU A 6 11.67 -2.85 -4.76
CA GLU A 6 11.81 -3.81 -3.64
C GLU A 6 10.96 -3.40 -2.43
N MET A 7 11.06 -2.14 -1.99
CA MET A 7 10.29 -1.64 -0.85
C MET A 7 8.78 -1.71 -1.10
N LEU A 8 8.33 -1.27 -2.28
CA LEU A 8 6.91 -1.33 -2.65
C LEU A 8 6.38 -2.76 -2.66
N ASN A 9 7.15 -3.71 -3.21
CA ASN A 9 6.77 -5.12 -3.23
C ASN A 9 6.62 -5.71 -1.82
N LEU A 10 7.55 -5.40 -0.90
CA LEU A 10 7.46 -5.82 0.50
C LEU A 10 6.19 -5.29 1.18
N LEU A 11 5.86 -4.02 0.94
CA LEU A 11 4.66 -3.40 1.52
C LEU A 11 3.36 -4.00 0.96
N VAL A 12 3.33 -4.36 -0.34
CA VAL A 12 2.20 -5.06 -0.97
C VAL A 12 2.00 -6.45 -0.38
N GLN A 13 3.10 -7.19 -0.18
CA GLN A 13 3.06 -8.51 0.43
C GLN A 13 2.60 -8.46 1.89
N ALA A 14 3.07 -7.46 2.66
CA ALA A 14 2.60 -7.25 4.02
C ALA A 14 1.08 -6.98 4.07
N GLY A 15 0.56 -6.17 3.15
CA GLY A 15 -0.88 -5.93 3.03
C GLY A 15 -1.66 -7.19 2.65
N GLN A 16 -1.09 -8.03 1.78
CA GLN A 16 -1.69 -9.31 1.39
C GLN A 16 -1.76 -10.29 2.56
N MET A 17 -0.67 -10.44 3.31
CA MET A 17 -0.63 -11.30 4.49
C MET A 17 -1.66 -10.85 5.53
N LEU A 18 -1.79 -9.53 5.75
CA LEU A 18 -2.80 -8.97 6.63
C LEU A 18 -4.23 -9.35 6.19
N SER A 19 -4.52 -9.31 4.89
CA SER A 19 -5.86 -9.61 4.36
C SER A 19 -6.18 -11.10 4.24
N GLU A 20 -5.18 -11.95 4.01
CA GLU A 20 -5.39 -13.38 3.69
C GLU A 20 -5.05 -14.32 4.85
N GLN A 21 -4.14 -13.94 5.73
CA GLN A 21 -3.60 -14.82 6.77
C GLN A 21 -3.99 -14.41 8.19
N VAL A 22 -4.47 -13.18 8.40
CA VAL A 22 -4.94 -12.69 9.70
C VAL A 22 -6.46 -12.57 9.66
N SER A 23 -7.14 -13.07 10.70
CA SER A 23 -8.60 -12.94 10.78
C SER A 23 -9.02 -11.47 10.91
N SER A 24 -10.13 -11.07 10.28
CA SER A 24 -10.65 -9.70 10.35
C SER A 24 -10.86 -9.21 11.79
N GLN A 25 -11.30 -10.11 12.69
CA GLN A 25 -11.45 -9.79 14.12
C GLN A 25 -10.12 -9.47 14.79
N GLU A 26 -9.07 -10.23 14.46
CA GLU A 26 -7.74 -9.98 15.00
C GLU A 26 -7.18 -8.67 14.46
N VAL A 27 -7.36 -8.36 13.17
CA VAL A 27 -6.96 -7.07 12.59
C VAL A 27 -7.66 -5.89 13.28
N LEU A 28 -8.96 -6.00 13.56
CA LEU A 28 -9.72 -4.98 14.30
C LEU A 28 -9.25 -4.81 15.74
N ARG A 29 -8.97 -5.91 16.45
CA ARG A 29 -8.54 -5.88 17.86
C ARG A 29 -7.10 -5.39 18.04
N SER A 30 -6.22 -5.66 17.07
CA SER A 30 -4.77 -5.47 17.19
C SER A 30 -4.25 -4.17 16.56
N ASN A 31 -5.11 -3.36 15.95
CA ASN A 31 -4.73 -2.17 15.17
C ASN A 31 -3.73 -2.46 14.01
N LEU A 32 -3.53 -3.72 13.62
CA LEU A 32 -2.53 -4.11 12.62
C LEU A 32 -2.77 -3.43 11.25
N GLY A 33 -4.04 -3.30 10.84
CA GLY A 33 -4.38 -2.59 9.60
C GLY A 33 -4.00 -1.12 9.63
N ARG A 34 -4.26 -0.44 10.76
CA ARG A 34 -3.86 0.95 10.97
C ARG A 34 -2.33 1.11 10.97
N ALA A 35 -1.63 0.19 11.63
CA ALA A 35 -0.17 0.19 11.69
C ALA A 35 0.44 -0.01 10.29
N TRP A 36 -0.04 -0.98 9.53
CA TRP A 36 0.40 -1.20 8.15
C TRP A 36 0.16 0.03 7.28
N VAL A 37 -1.04 0.63 7.32
CA VAL A 37 -1.33 1.85 6.56
C VAL A 37 -0.38 3.00 6.92
N GLN A 38 -0.01 3.14 8.19
CA GLN A 38 0.94 4.16 8.63
C GLN A 38 2.38 3.88 8.19
N GLN A 39 2.80 2.60 8.21
CA GLN A 39 4.11 2.18 7.75
C GLN A 39 4.29 2.41 6.24
N VAL A 40 3.27 2.15 5.43
CA VAL A 40 3.32 2.42 3.98
C VAL A 40 3.63 3.88 3.71
N GLY A 41 2.90 4.81 4.34
CA GLY A 41 3.13 6.25 4.15
C GLY A 41 4.55 6.68 4.54
N SER A 42 5.08 6.11 5.63
CA SER A 42 6.46 6.41 6.09
C SER A 42 7.51 5.86 5.13
N ALA A 43 7.28 4.66 4.60
CA ALA A 43 8.19 4.03 3.65
C ALA A 43 8.21 4.73 2.29
N LEU A 44 7.06 5.21 1.80
CA LEU A 44 6.97 6.00 0.56
C LEU A 44 7.84 7.27 0.63
N ALA A 45 7.79 8.00 1.75
CA ALA A 45 8.67 9.15 1.97
C ALA A 45 10.15 8.73 1.98
N ALA A 46 10.49 7.65 2.70
CA ALA A 46 11.87 7.18 2.81
C ALA A 46 12.52 6.78 1.47
N ILE A 47 11.73 6.35 0.48
CA ILE A 47 12.20 5.97 -0.85
C ILE A 47 12.04 7.08 -1.91
N GLY A 48 11.80 8.32 -1.48
CA GLY A 48 11.72 9.50 -2.34
C GLY A 48 10.46 9.56 -3.22
N MET A 49 9.36 8.94 -2.78
CA MET A 49 8.06 8.97 -3.46
C MET A 49 7.11 9.96 -2.78
N GLU A 50 7.52 11.22 -2.69
CA GLU A 50 6.82 12.22 -1.87
C GLU A 50 5.42 12.56 -2.37
N ARG A 51 5.21 12.55 -3.69
CA ARG A 51 3.88 12.76 -4.25
C ARG A 51 2.93 11.63 -3.86
N GLU A 52 3.41 10.39 -3.91
CA GLU A 52 2.63 9.20 -3.56
C GLU A 52 2.40 9.11 -2.06
N SER A 53 3.40 9.50 -1.26
CA SER A 53 3.26 9.66 0.19
C SER A 53 2.14 10.66 0.51
N ALA A 54 2.12 11.83 -0.15
CA ALA A 54 1.06 12.82 0.03
C ALA A 54 -0.33 12.27 -0.34
N LEU A 55 -0.46 11.64 -1.52
CA LEU A 55 -1.71 10.99 -1.95
C LEU A 55 -2.17 9.91 -0.97
N TRP A 56 -1.23 9.12 -0.44
CA TRP A 56 -1.51 8.10 0.57
C TRP A 56 -2.02 8.69 1.88
N GLN A 57 -1.40 9.77 2.35
CA GLN A 57 -1.86 10.48 3.56
C GLN A 57 -3.23 11.11 3.36
N ASP A 58 -3.52 11.62 2.16
CA ASP A 58 -4.84 12.17 1.82
C ASP A 58 -5.90 11.07 1.79
N ALA A 59 -5.61 9.92 1.19
CA ALA A 59 -6.50 8.75 1.22
C ALA A 59 -6.77 8.26 2.64
N ARG A 60 -5.76 8.29 3.53
CA ARG A 60 -5.91 7.93 4.95
C ARG A 60 -6.75 8.93 5.74
N ARG A 61 -6.78 10.20 5.34
CA ARG A 61 -7.54 11.26 6.02
C ARG A 61 -9.05 11.19 5.75
N LEU A 62 -9.47 10.43 4.75
CA LEU A 62 -10.88 10.09 4.59
C LEU A 62 -11.30 9.27 5.81
N GLU A 63 -12.16 9.84 6.65
CA GLU A 63 -12.74 9.12 7.79
C GLU A 63 -13.58 7.96 7.27
N VAL A 64 -13.01 6.76 7.30
CA VAL A 64 -13.74 5.53 7.03
C VAL A 64 -14.13 4.93 8.37
N THR A 65 -15.42 5.01 8.71
CA THR A 65 -15.96 4.26 9.82
C THR A 65 -16.10 2.80 9.39
N LEU A 66 -15.18 1.95 9.86
CA LEU A 66 -15.22 0.52 9.61
C LEU A 66 -16.12 -0.13 10.66
N THR A 67 -17.38 -0.34 10.33
CA THR A 67 -18.43 -0.89 11.21
C THR A 67 -18.63 -2.40 11.02
N SER A 68 -18.08 -2.98 9.95
CA SER A 68 -18.16 -4.41 9.68
C SER A 68 -16.82 -5.00 9.21
N GLU A 69 -16.71 -6.33 9.31
CA GLU A 69 -15.56 -7.08 8.77
C GLU A 69 -15.46 -6.94 7.24
N GLU A 70 -16.59 -6.83 6.55
CA GLU A 70 -16.66 -6.63 5.10
C GLU A 70 -16.09 -5.26 4.70
N GLU A 71 -16.48 -4.21 5.42
CA GLU A 71 -15.93 -2.85 5.20
C GLU A 71 -14.42 -2.80 5.45
N LEU A 72 -13.93 -3.46 6.52
CA LEU A 72 -12.49 -3.56 6.76
C LEU A 72 -11.77 -4.27 5.61
N SER A 73 -12.33 -5.39 5.14
CA SER A 73 -11.76 -6.14 4.03
C SER A 73 -11.67 -5.29 2.76
N ILE A 74 -12.77 -4.61 2.38
CA ILE A 74 -12.82 -3.70 1.23
C ILE A 74 -11.79 -2.58 1.39
N TYR A 75 -11.68 -1.99 2.58
CA TYR A 75 -10.71 -0.95 2.87
C TYR A 75 -9.26 -1.42 2.65
N LEU A 76 -8.89 -2.55 3.26
CA LEU A 76 -7.52 -3.10 3.13
C LEU A 76 -7.20 -3.50 1.68
N MET A 77 -8.15 -4.12 0.98
CA MET A 77 -8.02 -4.43 -0.45
C MET A 77 -7.78 -3.16 -1.28
N SER A 78 -8.54 -2.10 -1.01
CA SER A 78 -8.44 -0.82 -1.73
C SER A 78 -7.08 -0.15 -1.48
N MET A 79 -6.62 -0.10 -0.23
CA MET A 79 -5.30 0.43 0.11
C MET A 79 -4.17 -0.38 -0.55
N ARG A 80 -4.30 -1.71 -0.61
CA ARG A 80 -3.32 -2.58 -1.30
C ARG A 80 -3.34 -2.35 -2.81
N ALA A 81 -4.52 -2.15 -3.42
CA ALA A 81 -4.65 -1.88 -4.85
C ALA A 81 -3.97 -0.56 -5.25
N ILE A 82 -4.10 0.49 -4.41
CA ILE A 82 -3.37 1.76 -4.61
C ILE A 82 -1.86 1.51 -4.65
N LEU A 83 -1.35 0.72 -3.70
CA LEU A 83 0.07 0.40 -3.61
C LEU A 83 0.57 -0.45 -4.78
N LEU A 84 -0.24 -1.39 -5.27
CA LEU A 84 0.03 -2.15 -6.51
C LEU A 84 0.13 -1.23 -7.73
N GLY A 85 -0.73 -0.21 -7.84
CA GLY A 85 -0.63 0.80 -8.90
C GLY A 85 0.68 1.59 -8.83
N MET A 86 1.14 1.94 -7.63
CA MET A 86 2.43 2.60 -7.43
C MET A 86 3.60 1.69 -7.81
N LEU A 87 3.55 0.40 -7.43
CA LEU A 87 4.55 -0.60 -7.79
C LEU A 87 4.65 -0.75 -9.31
N HIS A 88 3.52 -0.96 -10.00
CA HIS A 88 3.50 -1.15 -11.45
C HIS A 88 4.10 0.05 -12.20
N ARG A 89 3.81 1.27 -11.75
CA ARG A 89 4.40 2.47 -12.33
C ARG A 89 5.91 2.57 -12.07
N ALA A 90 6.35 2.24 -10.86
CA ALA A 90 7.78 2.22 -10.53
C ALA A 90 8.55 1.15 -11.32
N GLU A 91 7.94 0.00 -11.63
CA GLU A 91 8.51 -1.01 -12.51
C GLU A 91 8.64 -0.50 -13.95
N ALA A 92 7.60 0.18 -14.48
CA ALA A 92 7.63 0.75 -15.83
C ALA A 92 8.73 1.81 -16.00
N GLU A 93 9.02 2.61 -14.97
CA GLU A 93 10.13 3.58 -14.95
C GLU A 93 11.52 2.91 -15.05
N THR A 94 11.63 1.63 -14.70
CA THR A 94 12.90 0.88 -14.75
C THR A 94 13.15 0.16 -16.08
N VAL A 95 12.17 0.10 -16.98
CA VAL A 95 12.33 -0.48 -18.32
C VAL A 95 12.75 0.63 -19.28
N PRO A 96 13.96 0.57 -19.89
CA PRO A 96 14.35 1.56 -20.88
C PRO A 96 13.42 1.47 -22.09
N THR A 97 12.75 2.57 -22.41
CA THR A 97 12.00 2.72 -23.66
C THR A 97 12.98 2.64 -24.82
N VAL A 98 13.06 1.49 -25.48
CA VAL A 98 13.77 1.36 -26.75
C VAL A 98 12.96 2.12 -27.79
N HIS A 99 13.43 3.30 -28.18
CA HIS A 99 12.89 3.99 -29.36
C HIS A 99 13.35 3.23 -30.61
N PRO A 100 12.43 2.72 -31.44
CA PRO A 100 12.81 2.29 -32.79
C PRO A 100 13.16 3.54 -33.59
N GLY A 101 14.42 3.62 -34.02
CA GLY A 101 14.89 4.59 -35.01
C GLY A 101 14.48 4.21 -36.42
#